data_AF-A0A969WI68-F1
#
_entry.id   AF-A0A969WI68-F1
#
_cell.length_a   1.000
_cell.length_b   1.000
_cell.length_c   1.000
_cell.angle_alpha   90.00
_cell.angle_beta   90.00
_cell.angle_gamma   90.00
#
_symmetry.space_group_name_H-M   'P 1'
#
loop_
_entity.id
_entity.type
_entity.pdbx_description
1 polymer ?
#
loop_
_entity_poly.entity_id
_entity_poly.type
_entity_poly.pdbx_seq_one_letter_code
_entity_poly.pdbx_strand_id
1 'polypeptide(L)'
;MNITYLSQQRLLPNLEMQPSDSVEFLFLVTGAMGLVDAQFLEPYLDEAVRVLKQGGVLFIQGLPCYLAEVGVFLDKRLTFKYWFAFESDVVATTGLPTVHAGVLLFVKGNGRFNIKRTRLPHQYCRACGRTLKDWGGKSHLMHPDGYAVSDVIKDLPPANNYSQISRPVFDLLLSLLDFTSRQKNNTPQLIGDLPPQMLSGIVAPTEGLSWHGHTTKETPHQYQLPLFFSSSSSDKVPIPTVAGEELYDVILYGDALEILRQYPDESVDLVFADPPYNLDKAYSTYSDDKKEQLYIQWCDSWLNEYARILKPTGSLFVLNLPRWAMHHAAFLNKRLYFQNWIVWDALSEPRGKIMPAHYALLFYTKQQKGFTFNYGDIRSIDARHYCLRASCRRERKKDNDDDKVDLNDIWWDIHRIKHRRNRDHHPCQLPDPLMERIIKLTTNPGDVVLDAFAGAGTTPVVARQLGRRYVAIDLDPNYIEIMQQKMAQLSQQGFIFRPSSKQTSWEISKKELQIELRDLAAELGYLPTPNDVQKYGKYTLDVYFKAFPTWGKALKAAKLEIGQ
;
A
#
# COMPACT_ATOMS: atom_id res chain seq x y z
N MET A 1 -11.95 12.03 -28.42
CA MET A 1 -12.54 12.27 -27.08
C MET A 1 -13.16 13.65 -27.09
N ASN A 2 -14.34 13.79 -26.53
CA ASN A 2 -14.95 15.07 -26.20
C ASN A 2 -14.71 15.34 -24.71
N ILE A 3 -13.79 16.26 -24.40
CA ILE A 3 -13.45 16.61 -23.02
C ILE A 3 -14.01 17.98 -22.71
N THR A 4 -14.89 18.05 -21.73
CA THR A 4 -15.37 19.32 -21.17
C THR A 4 -14.50 19.70 -19.99
N TYR A 5 -13.85 20.86 -20.10
CA TYR A 5 -13.05 21.46 -19.04
C TYR A 5 -13.92 22.47 -18.29
N LEU A 6 -14.03 22.32 -16.97
CA LEU A 6 -14.90 23.16 -16.14
C LEU A 6 -14.09 23.85 -15.04
N SER A 7 -14.39 25.12 -14.78
CA SER A 7 -13.90 25.81 -13.60
C SER A 7 -14.60 25.32 -12.33
N GLN A 8 -14.04 25.60 -11.15
CA GLN A 8 -14.64 25.20 -9.88
C GLN A 8 -16.09 25.69 -9.75
N GLN A 9 -16.35 26.96 -10.09
CA GLN A 9 -17.67 27.59 -10.01
C GLN A 9 -18.70 26.96 -10.95
N ARG A 10 -18.25 26.37 -12.06
CA ARG A 10 -19.13 25.77 -13.07
C ARG A 10 -19.29 24.26 -12.90
N LEU A 11 -18.46 23.63 -12.08
CA LEU A 11 -18.42 22.18 -11.93
C LEU A 11 -19.74 21.63 -11.40
N LEU A 12 -20.14 22.02 -10.18
CA LEU A 12 -21.35 21.46 -9.55
C LEU A 12 -22.62 21.74 -10.37
N PRO A 13 -22.91 22.99 -10.80
CA PRO A 13 -24.08 23.26 -11.64
C PRO A 13 -24.08 22.47 -12.95
N ASN A 14 -22.91 22.22 -13.54
CA ASN A 14 -22.84 21.40 -14.75
C ASN A 14 -23.19 19.94 -14.45
N LEU A 15 -22.62 19.36 -13.38
CA LEU A 15 -22.89 17.98 -13.01
C LEU A 15 -24.38 17.77 -12.71
N GLU A 16 -25.01 18.68 -11.97
CA GLU A 16 -26.46 18.65 -11.67
C GLU A 16 -27.33 18.62 -12.93
N MET A 17 -26.93 19.35 -13.98
CA MET A 17 -27.62 19.35 -15.27
C MET A 17 -27.34 18.11 -16.14
N GLN A 18 -26.26 17.37 -15.88
CA GLN A 18 -25.94 16.18 -16.66
C GLN A 18 -26.92 15.03 -16.31
N PRO A 19 -27.40 14.27 -17.30
CA PRO A 19 -28.16 13.05 -17.04
C PRO A 19 -27.33 12.04 -16.24
N SER A 20 -27.99 11.20 -15.45
CA SER A 20 -27.32 10.06 -14.79
C SER A 20 -26.72 9.13 -15.84
N ASP A 21 -25.58 8.50 -15.53
CA ASP A 21 -24.89 7.57 -16.43
C ASP A 21 -24.63 8.15 -17.85
N SER A 22 -24.18 9.41 -17.92
CA SER A 22 -23.90 10.13 -19.17
C SER A 22 -22.40 10.29 -19.48
N VAL A 23 -21.55 10.27 -18.46
CA VAL A 23 -20.11 10.54 -18.54
C VAL A 23 -19.30 9.26 -18.45
N GLU A 24 -18.30 9.08 -19.32
CA GLU A 24 -17.46 7.87 -19.29
C GLU A 24 -16.28 7.99 -18.34
N PHE A 25 -15.70 9.18 -18.23
CA PHE A 25 -14.64 9.43 -17.28
C PHE A 25 -14.70 10.83 -16.71
N LEU A 26 -14.23 10.97 -15.47
CA LEU A 26 -14.22 12.22 -14.76
C LEU A 26 -12.89 12.38 -14.04
N PHE A 27 -12.26 13.55 -14.18
CA PHE A 27 -11.07 13.94 -13.42
C PHE A 27 -11.47 15.07 -12.47
N LEU A 28 -11.36 14.81 -11.16
CA LEU A 28 -11.51 15.81 -10.11
C LEU A 28 -10.15 16.16 -9.53
N VAL A 29 -9.77 17.43 -9.57
CA VAL A 29 -8.55 17.97 -8.95
C VAL A 29 -8.91 18.67 -7.66
N THR A 30 -9.21 17.91 -6.61
CA THR A 30 -9.71 18.49 -5.35
C THR A 30 -8.66 19.32 -4.63
N GLY A 31 -7.37 19.07 -4.88
CA GLY A 31 -6.28 19.91 -4.36
C GLY A 31 -6.37 21.39 -4.79
N ALA A 32 -7.08 21.67 -5.89
CA ALA A 32 -7.28 23.03 -6.41
C ALA A 32 -8.58 23.69 -5.94
N MET A 33 -9.44 22.97 -5.22
CA MET A 33 -10.73 23.48 -4.73
C MET A 33 -10.61 24.20 -3.38
N GLY A 34 -9.38 24.36 -2.86
CA GLY A 34 -9.09 24.95 -1.55
C GLY A 34 -9.05 23.94 -0.41
N LEU A 35 -8.87 24.41 0.83
CA LEU A 35 -9.01 23.57 2.02
C LEU A 35 -10.48 23.30 2.26
N VAL A 36 -10.92 22.12 1.83
CA VAL A 36 -12.31 21.69 1.95
C VAL A 36 -12.35 20.45 2.82
N ASP A 37 -13.16 20.52 3.87
CA ASP A 37 -13.51 19.32 4.61
C ASP A 37 -14.23 18.32 3.69
N ALA A 38 -14.30 17.07 4.11
CA ALA A 38 -14.96 16.04 3.32
C ALA A 38 -16.41 16.44 2.97
N GLN A 39 -17.10 17.14 3.87
CA GLN A 39 -18.50 17.59 3.73
C GLN A 39 -18.70 18.53 2.55
N PHE A 40 -17.80 19.48 2.34
CA PHE A 40 -17.86 20.38 1.20
C PHE A 40 -17.75 19.63 -0.14
N LEU A 41 -16.96 18.56 -0.19
CA LEU A 41 -16.77 17.77 -1.41
C LEU A 41 -17.95 16.82 -1.69
N GLU A 42 -18.75 16.46 -0.69
CA GLU A 42 -19.82 15.46 -0.83
C GLU A 42 -20.76 15.74 -2.01
N PRO A 43 -21.30 16.96 -2.21
CA PRO A 43 -22.19 17.24 -3.35
C PRO A 43 -21.51 17.01 -4.71
N TYR A 44 -20.25 17.42 -4.85
CA TYR A 44 -19.48 17.19 -6.07
C TYR A 44 -19.24 15.71 -6.34
N LEU A 45 -18.93 14.95 -5.28
CA LEU A 45 -18.64 13.53 -5.36
C LEU A 45 -19.89 12.70 -5.63
N ASP A 46 -21.02 13.04 -4.99
CA ASP A 46 -22.31 12.38 -5.22
C ASP A 46 -22.78 12.60 -6.66
N GLU A 47 -22.69 13.82 -7.15
CA GLU A 47 -23.01 14.14 -8.54
C GLU A 47 -22.03 13.47 -9.52
N ALA A 48 -20.73 13.44 -9.21
CA ALA A 48 -19.76 12.70 -10.02
C ALA A 48 -20.10 11.20 -10.12
N VAL A 49 -20.47 10.56 -9.00
CA VAL A 49 -20.93 9.16 -8.97
C VAL A 49 -22.20 8.98 -9.80
N ARG A 50 -23.15 9.91 -9.70
CA ARG A 50 -24.43 9.87 -10.41
C ARG A 50 -24.23 9.91 -11.93
N VAL A 51 -23.44 10.87 -12.42
CA VAL A 51 -23.24 11.10 -13.86
C VAL A 51 -22.34 10.07 -14.53
N LEU A 52 -21.44 9.42 -13.79
CA LEU A 52 -20.57 8.37 -14.33
C LEU A 52 -21.39 7.17 -14.82
N LYS A 53 -21.04 6.62 -15.98
CA LYS A 53 -21.62 5.39 -16.53
C LYS A 53 -21.17 4.16 -15.77
N GLN A 54 -21.92 3.05 -15.89
CA GLN A 54 -21.44 1.73 -15.49
C GLN A 54 -20.14 1.37 -16.23
N GLY A 55 -19.10 0.97 -15.48
CA GLY A 55 -17.73 0.80 -15.98
C GLY A 55 -16.98 2.10 -16.27
N GLY A 56 -17.61 3.26 -16.04
CA GLY A 56 -17.00 4.58 -16.11
C GLY A 56 -16.00 4.81 -14.99
N VAL A 57 -15.08 5.75 -15.22
CA VAL A 57 -13.84 5.89 -14.45
C VAL A 57 -13.78 7.25 -13.77
N LEU A 58 -13.51 7.27 -12.46
CA LEU A 58 -13.22 8.48 -11.71
C LEU A 58 -11.74 8.52 -11.34
N PHE A 59 -11.05 9.56 -11.79
CA PHE A 59 -9.76 9.96 -11.24
C PHE A 59 -9.99 11.11 -10.27
N ILE A 60 -9.45 10.99 -9.08
CA ILE A 60 -9.51 12.06 -8.08
C ILE A 60 -8.13 12.34 -7.52
N GLN A 61 -7.62 13.52 -7.83
CA GLN A 61 -6.34 14.03 -7.33
C GLN A 61 -6.59 14.84 -6.06
N GLY A 62 -5.73 14.65 -5.06
CA GLY A 62 -5.75 15.47 -3.85
C GLY A 62 -4.55 15.21 -2.95
N LEU A 63 -4.51 15.93 -1.83
CA LEU A 63 -3.48 15.78 -0.81
C LEU A 63 -3.68 14.46 -0.05
N PRO A 64 -2.66 13.60 0.14
CA PRO A 64 -2.81 12.28 0.77
C PRO A 64 -3.57 12.26 2.10
N CYS A 65 -3.39 13.29 2.94
CA CYS A 65 -4.06 13.41 4.23
C CYS A 65 -5.60 13.50 4.12
N TYR A 66 -6.13 14.26 3.17
CA TYR A 66 -7.56 14.42 2.93
C TYR A 66 -8.11 13.39 1.92
N LEU A 67 -7.26 12.97 0.98
CA LEU A 67 -7.62 12.03 -0.07
C LEU A 67 -8.03 10.67 0.50
N ALA A 68 -7.49 10.29 1.67
CA ALA A 68 -7.94 9.11 2.40
C ALA A 68 -9.44 9.16 2.75
N GLU A 69 -9.95 10.28 3.29
CA GLU A 69 -11.35 10.44 3.68
C GLU A 69 -12.29 10.43 2.47
N VAL A 70 -11.89 11.14 1.42
CA VAL A 70 -12.57 11.11 0.11
C VAL A 70 -12.59 9.69 -0.45
N GLY A 71 -11.48 8.96 -0.32
CA GLY A 71 -11.35 7.57 -0.73
C GLY A 71 -12.33 6.67 0.00
N VAL A 72 -12.45 6.79 1.33
CA VAL A 72 -13.41 6.02 2.14
C VAL A 72 -14.86 6.34 1.76
N PHE A 73 -15.17 7.60 1.48
CA PHE A 73 -16.49 8.01 1.01
C PHE A 73 -16.85 7.36 -0.34
N LEU A 74 -15.90 7.35 -1.28
CA LEU A 74 -16.09 6.77 -2.61
C LEU A 74 -16.07 5.24 -2.61
N ASP A 75 -15.29 4.58 -1.75
CA ASP A 75 -15.18 3.11 -1.68
C ASP A 75 -16.51 2.42 -1.29
N LYS A 76 -17.45 3.18 -0.69
CA LYS A 76 -18.82 2.73 -0.43
C LYS A 76 -19.74 2.75 -1.65
N ARG A 77 -19.38 3.49 -2.70
CA ARG A 77 -20.24 3.78 -3.87
C ARG A 77 -19.64 3.34 -5.19
N LEU A 78 -18.32 3.27 -5.26
CA LEU A 78 -17.53 2.88 -6.43
C LEU A 78 -16.52 1.80 -6.03
N THR A 79 -16.02 1.06 -7.00
CA THR A 79 -14.96 0.08 -6.76
C THR A 79 -13.59 0.73 -6.87
N PHE A 80 -12.84 0.77 -5.76
CA PHE A 80 -11.44 1.19 -5.74
C PHE A 80 -10.58 0.30 -6.67
N LYS A 81 -9.65 0.91 -7.42
CA LYS A 81 -8.69 0.18 -8.26
C LYS A 81 -7.24 0.48 -7.89
N TYR A 82 -6.85 1.75 -7.85
CA TYR A 82 -5.47 2.15 -7.62
C TYR A 82 -5.38 3.47 -6.85
N TRP A 83 -4.30 3.61 -6.08
CA TRP A 83 -3.80 4.89 -5.60
C TRP A 83 -2.50 5.14 -6.34
N PHE A 84 -2.53 6.05 -7.31
CA PHE A 84 -1.32 6.50 -7.98
C PHE A 84 -0.56 7.50 -7.11
N ALA A 85 0.74 7.28 -6.96
CA ALA A 85 1.65 8.21 -6.34
C ALA A 85 2.53 8.87 -7.41
N PHE A 86 2.46 10.21 -7.51
CA PHE A 86 3.32 10.99 -8.38
C PHE A 86 4.27 11.85 -7.54
N GLU A 87 5.54 11.87 -7.90
CA GLU A 87 6.47 12.83 -7.29
C GLU A 87 6.00 14.28 -7.48
N SER A 88 6.22 15.11 -6.46
CA SER A 88 5.88 16.53 -6.49
C SER A 88 6.97 17.35 -5.83
N ASP A 89 7.13 18.60 -6.29
CA ASP A 89 8.12 19.57 -5.78
C ASP A 89 7.70 20.29 -4.49
N VAL A 90 6.58 19.90 -3.90
CA VAL A 90 6.04 20.57 -2.72
C VAL A 90 6.77 20.08 -1.48
N VAL A 91 7.07 21.03 -0.58
CA VAL A 91 7.79 20.76 0.66
C VAL A 91 6.84 20.82 1.86
N ALA A 92 6.74 19.73 2.62
CA ALA A 92 6.02 19.68 3.88
C ALA A 92 6.74 20.45 5.00
N THR A 93 5.97 20.93 5.98
CA THR A 93 6.49 21.74 7.10
C THR A 93 6.86 20.90 8.32
N THR A 94 6.42 19.65 8.40
CA THR A 94 6.70 18.68 9.45
C THR A 94 6.85 17.29 8.84
N GLY A 95 7.59 16.39 9.52
CA GLY A 95 7.88 15.06 8.99
C GLY A 95 8.90 15.07 7.85
N LEU A 96 8.79 14.13 6.92
CA LEU A 96 9.64 14.09 5.73
C LEU A 96 9.35 15.32 4.85
N PRO A 97 10.39 15.98 4.32
CA PRO A 97 10.23 17.28 3.67
C PRO A 97 9.52 17.18 2.33
N THR A 98 9.60 16.06 1.60
CA THR A 98 8.90 15.93 0.31
C THR A 98 7.53 15.30 0.49
N VAL A 99 6.62 15.60 -0.43
CA VAL A 99 5.34 14.92 -0.52
C VAL A 99 5.03 14.49 -1.95
N HIS A 100 4.48 13.30 -2.10
CA HIS A 100 3.90 12.83 -3.34
C HIS A 100 2.45 13.30 -3.49
N ALA A 101 2.03 13.46 -4.73
CA ALA A 101 0.65 13.64 -5.10
C ALA A 101 -0.09 12.30 -5.18
N GLY A 102 -1.27 12.24 -4.56
CA GLY A 102 -2.17 11.10 -4.67
C GLY A 102 -3.20 11.30 -5.79
N VAL A 103 -3.41 10.28 -6.62
CA VAL A 103 -4.59 10.18 -7.50
C VAL A 103 -5.28 8.85 -7.26
N LEU A 104 -6.50 8.88 -6.74
CA LEU A 104 -7.30 7.66 -6.62
C LEU A 104 -8.01 7.37 -7.94
N LEU A 105 -8.17 6.09 -8.21
CA LEU A 105 -8.85 5.58 -9.37
C LEU A 105 -9.99 4.66 -8.93
N PHE A 106 -11.21 5.08 -9.24
CA PHE A 106 -12.44 4.34 -8.95
C PHE A 106 -13.20 4.01 -10.24
N VAL A 107 -14.03 2.96 -10.17
CA VAL A 107 -14.88 2.51 -11.28
C VAL A 107 -16.31 2.33 -10.77
N LYS A 108 -17.30 2.79 -11.54
CA LYS A 108 -18.71 2.59 -11.17
C LYS A 108 -19.18 1.18 -11.54
N GLY A 109 -19.73 0.47 -10.55
CA GLY A 109 -20.26 -0.88 -10.67
C GLY A 109 -19.24 -1.94 -11.07
N ASN A 110 -19.75 -3.13 -11.44
CA ASN A 110 -18.93 -4.32 -11.73
C ASN A 110 -18.48 -4.38 -13.20
N GLY A 111 -18.58 -3.27 -13.94
CA GLY A 111 -18.15 -3.20 -15.33
C GLY A 111 -16.66 -3.52 -15.48
N ARG A 112 -16.28 -4.18 -16.59
CA ARG A 112 -14.88 -4.43 -16.90
C ARG A 112 -14.14 -3.10 -17.05
N PHE A 113 -13.24 -2.84 -16.11
CA PHE A 113 -12.31 -1.72 -16.18
C PHE A 113 -11.32 -1.93 -17.35
N ASN A 114 -11.56 -1.26 -18.47
CA ASN A 114 -10.69 -1.32 -19.63
C ASN A 114 -9.73 -0.13 -19.64
N ILE A 115 -8.52 -0.42 -19.17
CA ILE A 115 -7.35 0.45 -19.37
C ILE A 115 -6.44 -0.10 -20.45
N LYS A 116 -5.65 0.79 -21.05
CA LYS A 116 -4.60 0.44 -22.01
C LYS A 116 -3.46 -0.14 -21.21
N ARG A 117 -2.76 -1.09 -21.81
CA ARG A 117 -1.49 -1.55 -21.28
C ARG A 117 -0.40 -0.58 -21.72
N THR A 118 -0.33 0.57 -21.06
CA THR A 118 0.71 1.57 -21.29
C THR A 118 2.04 1.07 -20.72
N ARG A 119 3.13 1.26 -21.48
CA ARG A 119 4.48 0.84 -21.09
C ARG A 119 5.41 2.03 -21.03
N LEU A 120 6.34 1.98 -20.09
CA LEU A 120 7.48 2.87 -20.00
C LEU A 120 8.74 2.13 -20.45
N PRO A 121 9.68 2.81 -21.14
CA PRO A 121 10.88 2.18 -21.66
C PRO A 121 11.72 1.59 -20.52
N HIS A 122 12.41 0.48 -20.80
CA HIS A 122 13.38 -0.06 -19.83
C HIS A 122 14.52 0.91 -19.63
N GLN A 123 14.82 1.20 -18.37
CA GLN A 123 15.98 1.99 -17.99
C GLN A 123 17.17 1.06 -17.68
N TYR A 124 18.36 1.47 -18.11
CA TYR A 124 19.59 0.70 -17.96
C TYR A 124 20.62 1.48 -17.15
N CYS A 125 21.38 0.75 -16.34
CA CYS A 125 22.49 1.31 -15.59
C CYS A 125 23.64 1.66 -16.54
N ARG A 126 24.10 2.93 -16.52
CA ARG A 126 25.25 3.39 -17.30
C ARG A 126 26.54 2.61 -17.03
N ALA A 127 26.73 2.12 -15.80
CA ALA A 127 27.97 1.48 -15.37
C ALA A 127 28.04 -0.01 -15.71
N CYS A 128 26.96 -0.76 -15.51
CA CYS A 128 26.97 -2.22 -15.71
C CYS A 128 26.12 -2.72 -16.88
N GLY A 129 25.45 -1.82 -17.62
CA GLY A 129 24.59 -2.16 -18.77
C GLY A 129 23.32 -2.95 -18.43
N ARG A 130 23.11 -3.36 -17.17
CA ARG A 130 21.92 -4.10 -16.74
C ARG A 130 20.75 -3.15 -16.47
N THR A 131 19.52 -3.68 -16.57
CA THR A 131 18.29 -2.94 -16.26
C THR A 131 18.33 -2.40 -14.83
N LEU A 132 17.92 -1.15 -14.61
CA LEU A 132 17.89 -0.55 -13.27
C LEU A 132 16.95 -1.32 -12.34
N LYS A 133 15.75 -1.66 -12.82
CA LYS A 133 14.83 -2.56 -12.12
C LYS A 133 15.42 -3.98 -12.08
N ASP A 134 15.54 -4.51 -10.86
CA ASP A 134 15.91 -5.91 -10.63
C ASP A 134 14.66 -6.77 -10.48
N TRP A 135 14.37 -7.56 -11.51
CA TRP A 135 13.19 -8.42 -11.58
C TRP A 135 13.33 -9.75 -10.81
N GLY A 136 14.36 -9.92 -9.97
CA GLY A 136 14.48 -11.08 -9.07
C GLY A 136 14.55 -12.42 -9.82
N GLY A 137 15.27 -12.46 -10.93
CA GLY A 137 15.39 -13.64 -11.81
C GLY A 137 14.27 -13.81 -12.84
N LYS A 138 13.29 -12.90 -12.89
CA LYS A 138 12.16 -12.92 -13.85
C LYS A 138 12.37 -12.00 -15.06
N SER A 139 13.63 -11.70 -15.41
CA SER A 139 13.95 -10.87 -16.58
C SER A 139 13.43 -11.47 -17.89
N HIS A 140 13.32 -12.79 -17.98
CA HIS A 140 12.72 -13.48 -19.13
C HIS A 140 11.21 -13.18 -19.34
N LEU A 141 10.53 -12.61 -18.34
CA LEU A 141 9.12 -12.16 -18.46
C LEU A 141 9.00 -10.70 -18.89
N MET A 142 10.12 -10.01 -19.12
CA MET A 142 10.12 -8.62 -19.58
C MET A 142 9.62 -8.53 -21.02
N HIS A 143 8.86 -7.48 -21.30
CA HIS A 143 8.40 -7.18 -22.66
C HIS A 143 9.43 -6.30 -23.38
N PRO A 144 9.71 -6.51 -24.68
CA PRO A 144 10.68 -5.71 -25.43
C PRO A 144 10.40 -4.21 -25.36
N ASP A 145 9.14 -3.80 -25.55
CA ASP A 145 8.72 -2.39 -25.56
C ASP A 145 8.71 -1.69 -24.18
N GLY A 146 9.12 -2.37 -23.10
CA GLY A 146 9.18 -1.77 -21.76
C GLY A 146 8.31 -2.44 -20.68
N TYR A 147 8.36 -1.88 -19.48
CA TYR A 147 7.56 -2.36 -18.34
C TYR A 147 6.19 -1.68 -18.31
N ALA A 148 5.17 -2.38 -17.81
CA ALA A 148 3.85 -1.78 -17.60
C ALA A 148 3.95 -0.64 -16.59
N VAL A 149 3.26 0.48 -16.84
CA VAL A 149 3.17 1.61 -15.90
C VAL A 149 2.79 1.10 -14.50
N SER A 150 3.48 1.60 -13.48
CA SER A 150 3.15 1.33 -12.08
C SER A 150 2.22 2.37 -11.49
N ASP A 151 1.58 2.01 -10.38
CA ASP A 151 0.89 2.95 -9.50
C ASP A 151 1.84 3.86 -8.69
N VAL A 152 3.16 3.71 -8.86
CA VAL A 152 4.17 4.66 -8.40
C VAL A 152 4.87 5.24 -9.62
N ILE A 153 4.74 6.55 -9.84
CA ILE A 153 5.29 7.28 -10.99
C ILE A 153 6.32 8.28 -10.52
N LYS A 154 7.56 8.04 -10.93
CA LYS A 154 8.74 8.82 -10.55
C LYS A 154 9.61 9.19 -11.76
N ASP A 155 9.14 8.92 -12.97
CA ASP A 155 9.92 9.13 -14.20
C ASP A 155 9.41 10.35 -14.99
N LEU A 156 8.52 11.16 -14.40
CA LEU A 156 8.01 12.39 -15.00
C LEU A 156 8.76 13.61 -14.44
N PRO A 157 8.85 14.72 -15.20
CA PRO A 157 9.45 15.94 -14.70
C PRO A 157 8.80 16.37 -13.38
N PRO A 158 9.61 16.77 -12.39
CA PRO A 158 9.07 17.33 -11.16
C PRO A 158 8.28 18.60 -11.48
N ALA A 159 7.09 18.69 -10.89
CA ALA A 159 6.21 19.84 -10.95
C ALA A 159 5.38 19.85 -9.67
N ASN A 160 4.59 20.90 -9.44
CA ASN A 160 3.52 20.80 -8.45
C ASN A 160 2.44 19.86 -9.01
N ASN A 161 2.50 18.60 -8.57
CA ASN A 161 1.44 17.61 -8.75
C ASN A 161 0.60 17.44 -7.48
N TYR A 162 1.02 18.05 -6.37
CA TYR A 162 0.45 17.86 -5.04
C TYR A 162 -0.88 18.60 -4.85
N SER A 163 -0.98 19.85 -5.31
CA SER A 163 -2.24 20.62 -5.32
C SER A 163 -2.78 20.86 -6.73
N GLN A 164 -2.04 20.45 -7.75
CA GLN A 164 -2.40 20.56 -9.17
C GLN A 164 -2.08 19.26 -9.91
N ILE A 165 -2.41 19.17 -11.19
CA ILE A 165 -1.92 18.12 -12.08
C ILE A 165 -1.10 18.78 -13.18
N SER A 166 0.16 18.35 -13.33
CA SER A 166 0.99 18.78 -14.44
C SER A 166 0.58 18.13 -15.75
N ARG A 167 0.90 18.79 -16.87
CA ARG A 167 0.58 18.29 -18.22
C ARG A 167 1.08 16.85 -18.45
N PRO A 168 2.34 16.48 -18.12
CA PRO A 168 2.83 15.12 -18.30
C PRO A 168 2.04 14.07 -17.48
N VAL A 169 1.65 14.40 -16.25
CA VAL A 169 0.84 13.51 -15.40
C VAL A 169 -0.55 13.32 -16.00
N PHE A 170 -1.19 14.41 -16.41
CA PHE A 170 -2.51 14.37 -17.02
C PHE A 170 -2.51 13.55 -18.33
N ASP A 171 -1.55 13.79 -19.22
CA ASP A 171 -1.44 13.05 -20.48
C ASP A 171 -1.18 11.55 -20.23
N LEU A 172 -0.37 11.19 -19.22
CA LEU A 172 -0.17 9.80 -18.82
C LEU A 172 -1.49 9.17 -18.34
N LEU A 173 -2.22 9.83 -17.44
CA LEU A 173 -3.49 9.31 -16.91
C LEU A 173 -4.54 9.16 -18.01
N LEU A 174 -4.65 10.12 -18.93
CA LEU A 174 -5.50 10.01 -20.12
C LEU A 174 -5.08 8.85 -21.02
N SER A 175 -3.78 8.60 -21.18
CA SER A 175 -3.27 7.48 -22.00
C SER A 175 -3.70 6.10 -21.47
N LEU A 176 -4.01 5.99 -20.17
CA LEU A 176 -4.48 4.76 -19.56
C LEU A 176 -5.90 4.40 -20.01
N LEU A 177 -6.72 5.35 -20.47
CA LEU A 177 -8.09 5.08 -20.88
C LEU A 177 -8.14 4.27 -22.18
N ASP A 178 -8.71 3.05 -22.15
CA ASP A 178 -8.88 2.17 -23.31
C ASP A 178 -10.35 1.87 -23.60
N PHE A 179 -10.92 2.51 -24.61
CA PHE A 179 -12.33 2.27 -24.95
C PHE A 179 -12.56 1.90 -26.41
N THR A 180 -11.50 1.57 -27.17
CA THR A 180 -11.64 0.98 -28.51
C THR A 180 -12.12 -0.49 -28.47
N SER A 181 -12.09 -1.13 -27.30
CA SER A 181 -12.41 -2.55 -27.12
C SER A 181 -13.88 -2.87 -26.84
N ARG A 182 -14.78 -1.88 -26.71
CA ARG A 182 -16.23 -2.14 -26.53
C ARG A 182 -16.89 -2.81 -27.74
N GLN A 183 -16.23 -2.87 -28.91
CA GLN A 183 -16.76 -3.53 -30.11
C GLN A 183 -16.46 -5.05 -30.22
N LYS A 184 -15.67 -5.65 -29.31
CA LYS A 184 -15.21 -7.05 -29.46
C LYS A 184 -15.96 -8.11 -28.62
N ASN A 185 -17.25 -7.92 -28.35
CA ASN A 185 -18.08 -8.99 -27.77
C ASN A 185 -19.03 -9.59 -28.82
N ASN A 186 -18.62 -10.75 -29.35
CA ASN A 186 -19.42 -11.91 -29.78
C ASN A 186 -20.58 -11.75 -30.79
N THR A 187 -20.37 -11.10 -31.94
CA THR A 187 -20.95 -11.55 -33.21
C THR A 187 -20.09 -11.07 -34.37
N PRO A 188 -19.80 -11.87 -35.42
CA PRO A 188 -19.26 -11.34 -36.66
C PRO A 188 -20.37 -10.55 -37.37
N GLN A 189 -20.60 -9.31 -36.95
CA GLN A 189 -21.41 -8.38 -37.72
C GLN A 189 -20.57 -7.82 -38.85
N LEU A 190 -21.10 -7.97 -40.06
CA LEU A 190 -20.60 -7.34 -41.28
C LEU A 190 -20.39 -5.85 -41.05
N ILE A 191 -19.25 -5.38 -41.54
CA ILE A 191 -18.77 -4.00 -41.52
C ILE A 191 -19.87 -3.09 -42.05
N GLY A 192 -20.47 -2.31 -41.14
CA GLY A 192 -21.27 -1.13 -41.43
C GLY A 192 -20.75 -0.01 -40.54
N ASP A 193 -20.36 1.09 -41.17
CA ASP A 193 -19.74 2.28 -40.57
C ASP A 193 -20.61 2.91 -39.47
N LEU A 194 -20.54 2.39 -38.25
CA LEU A 194 -20.94 3.16 -37.06
C LEU A 194 -19.78 4.11 -36.73
N PRO A 195 -20.03 5.44 -36.64
CA PRO A 195 -18.98 6.38 -36.29
C PRO A 195 -18.40 6.00 -34.92
N PRO A 196 -17.07 6.10 -34.71
CA PRO A 196 -16.46 5.78 -33.43
C PRO A 196 -17.17 6.59 -32.34
N GLN A 197 -17.80 5.91 -31.37
CA GLN A 197 -18.49 6.57 -30.26
C GLN A 197 -17.52 7.56 -29.60
N MET A 198 -17.85 8.84 -29.68
CA MET A 198 -16.98 9.91 -29.19
C MET A 198 -17.05 9.94 -27.67
N LEU A 199 -15.97 9.52 -27.00
CA LEU A 199 -15.93 9.41 -25.55
C LEU A 199 -16.22 10.76 -24.88
N SER A 200 -17.15 10.82 -23.93
CA SER A 200 -17.45 12.02 -23.14
C SER A 200 -16.74 11.99 -21.80
N GLY A 201 -15.99 13.04 -21.49
CA GLY A 201 -15.33 13.17 -20.19
C GLY A 201 -15.36 14.59 -19.65
N ILE A 202 -15.30 14.70 -18.33
CA ILE A 202 -15.25 15.98 -17.61
C ILE A 202 -13.92 16.07 -16.88
N VAL A 203 -13.26 17.22 -16.96
CA VAL A 203 -12.02 17.53 -16.23
C VAL A 203 -12.23 18.84 -15.48
N ALA A 204 -12.08 18.79 -14.16
CA ALA A 204 -12.38 19.94 -13.31
C ALA A 204 -11.70 19.84 -11.93
N PRO A 205 -11.53 20.95 -11.20
CA PRO A 205 -11.53 22.31 -11.74
C PRO A 205 -10.33 22.56 -12.65
N THR A 206 -10.48 23.39 -13.69
CA THR A 206 -9.40 23.80 -14.59
C THR A 206 -8.24 24.51 -13.90
N GLU A 207 -8.53 25.15 -12.76
CA GLU A 207 -7.62 25.84 -11.85
C GLU A 207 -6.60 24.86 -11.26
N GLY A 208 -6.91 23.57 -11.25
CA GLY A 208 -6.00 22.51 -10.86
C GLY A 208 -5.09 21.99 -11.97
N LEU A 209 -5.15 22.54 -13.18
CA LEU A 209 -4.30 22.14 -14.29
C LEU A 209 -3.16 23.15 -14.45
N SER A 210 -1.92 22.70 -14.32
CA SER A 210 -0.75 23.58 -14.24
C SER A 210 -0.46 24.43 -15.51
N TRP A 211 -1.21 24.22 -16.59
CA TRP A 211 -1.00 24.85 -17.90
C TRP A 211 -2.17 25.74 -18.36
N HIS A 212 -3.21 25.94 -17.54
CA HIS A 212 -4.33 26.82 -17.86
C HIS A 212 -4.39 28.04 -16.90
N GLY A 213 -4.09 29.23 -17.41
CA GLY A 213 -4.63 30.50 -16.90
C GLY A 213 -4.33 30.91 -15.44
N HIS A 214 -3.06 30.88 -15.03
CA HIS A 214 -2.47 31.40 -13.77
C HIS A 214 -2.20 30.37 -12.66
N THR A 215 -0.93 30.34 -12.25
CA THR A 215 -0.39 29.63 -11.10
C THR A 215 -1.10 30.09 -9.82
N THR A 216 -1.83 29.20 -9.15
CA THR A 216 -2.33 29.47 -7.80
C THR A 216 -1.13 29.68 -6.88
N LYS A 217 -1.06 30.85 -6.21
CA LYS A 217 -0.06 31.08 -5.15
C LYS A 217 -0.39 30.15 -4.00
N GLU A 218 0.56 29.29 -3.66
CA GLU A 218 0.45 28.37 -2.54
C GLU A 218 0.38 29.13 -1.22
N THR A 219 -0.56 28.72 -0.37
CA THR A 219 -0.48 29.05 1.06
C THR A 219 -0.14 27.73 1.77
N PRO A 220 1.07 27.58 2.33
CA PRO A 220 1.43 26.42 3.10
C PRO A 220 0.59 26.43 4.39
N HIS A 221 -0.48 25.64 4.40
CA HIS A 221 -1.31 25.52 5.59
C HIS A 221 -0.81 24.37 6.45
N GLN A 222 -0.45 24.68 7.69
CA GLN A 222 -0.35 23.68 8.74
C GLN A 222 -1.73 23.07 8.95
N TYR A 223 -1.83 21.76 8.82
CA TYR A 223 -3.02 21.00 9.18
C TYR A 223 -3.29 21.19 10.67
N GLN A 224 -4.37 21.90 11.00
CA GLN A 224 -5.01 21.80 12.30
C GLN A 224 -6.37 21.16 12.06
N LEU A 225 -6.39 19.82 12.10
CA LEU A 225 -7.66 19.11 12.22
C LEU A 225 -8.25 19.46 13.60
N PRO A 226 -9.56 19.71 13.70
CA PRO A 226 -10.18 20.10 14.97
C PRO A 226 -9.91 19.01 16.02
N LEU A 227 -9.19 19.42 17.06
CA LEU A 227 -8.95 18.62 18.25
C LEU A 227 -10.27 18.40 18.97
N PHE A 228 -10.90 17.24 18.74
CA PHE A 228 -11.96 16.76 19.63
C PHE A 228 -11.32 15.94 20.75
N PHE A 229 -10.71 16.64 21.72
CA PHE A 229 -10.63 16.08 23.07
C PHE A 229 -12.01 16.28 23.71
N SER A 230 -12.94 15.35 23.50
CA SER A 230 -13.98 15.12 24.50
C SER A 230 -13.48 14.03 25.43
N SER A 231 -12.94 14.43 26.58
CA SER A 231 -12.85 13.56 27.73
C SER A 231 -14.27 13.17 28.15
N SER A 232 -14.80 12.08 27.60
CA SER A 232 -15.91 11.39 28.26
C SER A 232 -15.29 10.44 29.27
N SER A 233 -15.30 10.87 30.52
CA SER A 233 -15.06 10.03 31.68
C SER A 233 -16.03 8.86 31.61
N SER A 234 -15.53 7.70 31.20
CA SER A 234 -16.17 6.41 31.46
C SER A 234 -15.33 5.68 32.49
N ASP A 235 -16.03 5.03 33.42
CA ASP A 235 -15.54 4.53 34.69
C ASP A 235 -14.23 3.75 34.58
N LYS A 236 -13.20 4.22 35.28
CA LYS A 236 -11.91 3.54 35.40
C LYS A 236 -12.10 2.27 36.21
N VAL A 237 -12.09 1.12 35.53
CA VAL A 237 -11.79 -0.17 36.18
C VAL A 237 -10.31 -0.14 36.58
N PRO A 238 -9.92 -0.52 37.81
CA PRO A 238 -8.51 -0.55 38.20
C PRO A 238 -7.80 -1.66 37.42
N ILE A 239 -6.87 -1.30 36.55
CA ILE A 239 -6.02 -2.26 35.81
C ILE A 239 -4.77 -2.53 36.69
N PRO A 240 -4.32 -3.80 36.84
CA PRO A 240 -3.12 -4.11 37.59
C PRO A 240 -1.89 -3.48 36.94
N THR A 241 -1.17 -2.67 37.70
CA THR A 241 0.11 -2.09 37.31
C THR A 241 1.19 -3.18 37.35
N VAL A 242 1.61 -3.69 36.20
CA VAL A 242 2.85 -4.49 36.11
C VAL A 242 4.02 -3.51 36.21
N ALA A 243 4.83 -3.65 37.26
CA ALA A 243 5.85 -2.67 37.61
C ALA A 243 7.15 -2.83 36.78
N GLY A 244 7.60 -1.72 36.20
CA GLY A 244 9.00 -1.29 36.18
C GLY A 244 9.94 -1.84 35.11
N GLU A 245 10.16 -3.15 35.05
CA GLU A 245 11.19 -3.76 34.18
C GLU A 245 10.68 -4.87 33.26
N GLU A 246 9.59 -5.56 33.64
CA GLU A 246 9.01 -6.68 32.87
C GLU A 246 8.15 -6.25 31.66
N LEU A 247 7.93 -4.95 31.47
CA LEU A 247 7.09 -4.43 30.38
C LEU A 247 7.80 -4.36 29.02
N TYR A 248 9.13 -4.37 28.98
CA TYR A 248 9.89 -4.19 27.75
C TYR A 248 11.02 -5.20 27.66
N ASP A 249 11.59 -5.31 26.46
CA ASP A 249 12.50 -6.38 26.06
C ASP A 249 11.84 -7.77 26.10
N VAL A 250 10.55 -7.81 25.74
CA VAL A 250 9.69 -8.98 25.85
C VAL A 250 9.14 -9.44 24.50
N ILE A 251 8.94 -10.75 24.39
CA ILE A 251 8.20 -11.41 23.32
C ILE A 251 6.97 -12.06 23.97
N LEU A 252 5.78 -11.65 23.54
CA LEU A 252 4.51 -12.03 24.14
C LEU A 252 3.67 -12.83 23.15
N TYR A 253 3.20 -14.00 23.60
CA TYR A 253 2.23 -14.81 22.88
C TYR A 253 0.81 -14.40 23.26
N GLY A 254 -0.02 -14.04 22.28
CA GLY A 254 -1.44 -13.79 22.52
C GLY A 254 -2.09 -12.86 21.50
N ASP A 255 -3.35 -12.51 21.76
CA ASP A 255 -4.08 -11.54 20.94
C ASP A 255 -3.50 -10.13 21.14
N ALA A 256 -3.25 -9.45 20.03
CA ALA A 256 -2.69 -8.10 20.01
C ALA A 256 -3.51 -7.12 20.85
N LEU A 257 -4.84 -7.11 20.71
CA LEU A 257 -5.71 -6.15 21.38
C LEU A 257 -5.80 -6.42 22.88
N GLU A 258 -5.87 -7.68 23.29
CA GLU A 258 -5.87 -8.08 24.71
C GLU A 258 -4.58 -7.66 25.43
N ILE A 259 -3.43 -7.82 24.77
CA ILE A 259 -2.14 -7.44 25.34
C ILE A 259 -1.95 -5.92 25.33
N LEU A 260 -2.33 -5.23 24.25
CA LEU A 260 -2.18 -3.78 24.16
C LEU A 260 -2.94 -3.03 25.27
N ARG A 261 -4.12 -3.53 25.67
CA ARG A 261 -4.90 -2.97 26.79
C ARG A 261 -4.19 -3.01 28.15
N GLN A 262 -3.18 -3.86 28.29
CA GLN A 262 -2.41 -4.01 29.53
C GLN A 262 -1.28 -2.98 29.63
N TYR A 263 -0.88 -2.36 28.51
CA TYR A 263 0.18 -1.35 28.51
C TYR A 263 -0.35 0.00 29.02
N PRO A 264 0.41 0.73 29.86
CA PRO A 264 0.03 2.07 30.30
C PRO A 264 -0.09 3.07 29.15
N ASP A 265 -0.90 4.11 29.35
CA ASP A 265 -0.94 5.28 28.46
C ASP A 265 0.47 5.88 28.33
N GLU A 266 0.78 6.45 27.17
CA GLU A 266 2.02 7.21 26.95
C GLU A 266 3.31 6.50 27.39
N SER A 267 3.41 5.19 27.14
CA SER A 267 4.52 4.33 27.56
C SER A 267 5.51 3.96 26.44
N VAL A 268 5.15 4.15 25.17
CA VAL A 268 5.93 3.69 24.01
C VAL A 268 6.35 4.86 23.10
N ASP A 269 7.59 4.83 22.59
CA ASP A 269 8.16 5.86 21.71
C ASP A 269 7.84 5.62 20.23
N LEU A 270 7.84 4.36 19.79
CA LEU A 270 7.47 3.97 18.44
C LEU A 270 6.55 2.75 18.46
N VAL A 271 5.38 2.87 17.84
CA VAL A 271 4.51 1.72 17.53
C VAL A 271 4.53 1.47 16.02
N PHE A 272 4.73 0.22 15.63
CA PHE A 272 4.69 -0.23 14.23
C PHE A 272 3.60 -1.29 14.05
N ALA A 273 2.96 -1.29 12.88
CA ALA A 273 1.99 -2.31 12.50
C ALA A 273 2.17 -2.74 11.04
N ASP A 274 2.34 -4.04 10.83
CA ASP A 274 2.14 -4.74 9.56
C ASP A 274 1.07 -5.83 9.73
N PRO A 275 -0.22 -5.45 9.87
CA PRO A 275 -1.29 -6.39 10.19
C PRO A 275 -1.57 -7.32 8.98
N PRO A 276 -2.36 -8.40 9.15
CA PRO A 276 -2.95 -9.12 8.02
C PRO A 276 -3.75 -8.18 7.12
N TYR A 277 -3.70 -8.37 5.79
CA TYR A 277 -4.28 -7.43 4.80
C TYR A 277 -5.65 -7.87 4.26
N ASN A 278 -6.26 -8.89 4.86
CA ASN A 278 -7.55 -9.44 4.43
C ASN A 278 -7.53 -9.91 2.97
N LEU A 279 -6.50 -10.67 2.58
CA LEU A 279 -6.21 -11.11 1.20
C LEU A 279 -6.34 -12.62 1.00
N ASP A 280 -6.97 -13.34 1.93
CA ASP A 280 -7.01 -14.80 1.98
C ASP A 280 -5.57 -15.37 1.85
N LYS A 281 -4.69 -14.93 2.75
CA LYS A 281 -3.40 -15.56 2.96
C LYS A 281 -3.56 -16.66 3.99
N ALA A 282 -2.97 -17.83 3.73
CA ALA A 282 -2.86 -18.87 4.74
C ALA A 282 -1.82 -18.47 5.79
N TYR A 283 -2.32 -17.91 6.87
CA TYR A 283 -1.65 -17.92 8.16
C TYR A 283 -2.05 -19.22 8.88
N SER A 284 -1.18 -19.69 9.77
CA SER A 284 -1.37 -20.92 10.55
C SER A 284 -2.54 -20.80 11.55
N THR A 285 -2.70 -19.63 12.16
CA THR A 285 -3.62 -19.40 13.30
C THR A 285 -4.69 -18.34 13.05
N TYR A 286 -4.65 -17.63 11.91
CA TYR A 286 -5.55 -16.51 11.61
C TYR A 286 -6.23 -16.63 10.24
N SER A 287 -7.55 -16.36 10.21
CA SER A 287 -8.34 -16.30 8.98
C SER A 287 -8.29 -14.89 8.37
N ASP A 288 -7.66 -14.77 7.20
CA ASP A 288 -7.40 -13.49 6.50
C ASP A 288 -8.47 -13.14 5.45
N ASP A 289 -9.75 -13.42 5.76
CA ASP A 289 -10.90 -13.31 4.85
C ASP A 289 -12.17 -12.73 5.53
N LYS A 290 -11.98 -11.89 6.55
CA LYS A 290 -13.07 -11.23 7.28
C LYS A 290 -13.93 -10.38 6.36
N LYS A 291 -15.22 -10.25 6.71
CA LYS A 291 -16.09 -9.22 6.11
C LYS A 291 -15.46 -7.85 6.31
N GLU A 292 -15.45 -7.04 5.26
CA GLU A 292 -14.76 -5.76 5.21
C GLU A 292 -15.01 -4.86 6.42
N GLN A 293 -16.28 -4.67 6.80
CA GLN A 293 -16.65 -3.83 7.94
C GLN A 293 -16.06 -4.34 9.27
N LEU A 294 -16.02 -5.66 9.46
CA LEU A 294 -15.46 -6.29 10.66
C LEU A 294 -13.93 -6.17 10.69
N TYR A 295 -13.28 -6.27 9.53
CA TYR A 295 -11.84 -6.04 9.42
C TYR A 295 -11.48 -4.60 9.81
N ILE A 296 -12.20 -3.60 9.26
CA ILE A 296 -11.97 -2.20 9.58
C ILE A 296 -12.21 -1.93 11.08
N GLN A 297 -13.31 -2.42 11.66
CA GLN A 297 -13.59 -2.26 13.10
C GLN A 297 -12.54 -2.91 14.00
N TRP A 298 -12.03 -4.07 13.60
CA TRP A 298 -10.91 -4.72 14.29
C TRP A 298 -9.64 -3.87 14.20
N CYS A 299 -9.35 -3.30 13.03
CA CYS A 299 -8.23 -2.37 12.85
C CYS A 299 -8.35 -1.12 13.71
N ASP A 300 -9.50 -0.46 13.69
CA ASP A 300 -9.81 0.71 14.52
C ASP A 300 -9.58 0.43 16.02
N SER A 301 -9.84 -0.80 16.47
CA SER A 301 -9.67 -1.19 17.87
C SER A 301 -8.21 -1.18 18.32
N TRP A 302 -7.30 -1.79 17.55
CA TRP A 302 -5.87 -1.76 17.92
C TRP A 302 -5.19 -0.43 17.57
N LEU A 303 -5.68 0.29 16.56
CA LEU A 303 -5.22 1.66 16.25
C LEU A 303 -5.53 2.63 17.41
N ASN A 304 -6.69 2.48 18.07
CA ASN A 304 -7.00 3.23 19.28
C ASN A 304 -5.99 2.98 20.41
N GLU A 305 -5.65 1.71 20.66
CA GLU A 305 -4.68 1.37 21.70
C GLU A 305 -3.29 1.90 21.36
N TYR A 306 -2.86 1.81 20.10
CA TYR A 306 -1.62 2.42 19.63
C TYR A 306 -1.60 3.94 19.87
N ALA A 307 -2.69 4.64 19.55
CA ALA A 307 -2.79 6.07 19.84
C ALA A 307 -2.73 6.37 21.35
N ARG A 308 -3.30 5.51 22.20
CA ARG A 308 -3.30 5.64 23.67
C ARG A 308 -1.90 5.45 24.27
N ILE A 309 -1.20 4.37 23.92
CA ILE A 309 0.10 4.03 24.51
C ILE A 309 1.26 4.89 24.00
N LEU A 310 1.06 5.63 22.91
CA LEU A 310 2.10 6.51 22.37
C LEU A 310 2.40 7.68 23.30
N LYS A 311 3.68 7.86 23.62
CA LYS A 311 4.22 9.05 24.30
C LYS A 311 3.92 10.32 23.49
N PRO A 312 3.91 11.50 24.13
CA PRO A 312 3.78 12.80 23.44
C PRO A 312 4.79 13.01 22.29
N THR A 313 6.01 12.50 22.45
CA THR A 313 7.08 12.56 21.44
C THR A 313 7.06 11.42 20.42
N GLY A 314 6.12 10.48 20.58
CA GLY A 314 6.13 9.20 19.89
C GLY A 314 5.49 9.20 18.50
N SER A 315 5.82 8.14 17.76
CA SER A 315 5.47 7.96 16.34
C SER A 315 4.75 6.64 16.09
N LEU A 316 3.75 6.68 15.20
CA LEU A 316 3.01 5.53 14.69
C LEU A 316 3.36 5.32 13.21
N PHE A 317 3.73 4.08 12.87
CA PHE A 317 3.84 3.63 11.49
C PHE A 317 2.89 2.47 11.21
N VAL A 318 2.07 2.58 10.16
CA VAL A 318 1.15 1.51 9.74
C VAL A 318 1.39 1.17 8.28
N LEU A 319 1.84 -0.05 8.03
CA LEU A 319 2.06 -0.59 6.69
C LEU A 319 0.81 -1.34 6.22
N ASN A 320 0.27 -0.97 5.06
CA ASN A 320 -0.84 -1.72 4.44
C ASN A 320 -0.92 -1.49 2.92
N LEU A 321 -1.86 -2.16 2.25
CA LEU A 321 -2.26 -1.79 0.89
C LEU A 321 -2.94 -0.41 0.89
N PRO A 322 -2.81 0.37 -0.20
CA PRO A 322 -3.37 1.71 -0.26
C PRO A 322 -4.86 1.77 0.09
N ARG A 323 -5.68 0.81 -0.38
CA ARG A 323 -7.12 0.75 -0.06
C ARG A 323 -7.37 0.75 1.44
N TRP A 324 -6.74 -0.16 2.18
CA TRP A 324 -6.90 -0.27 3.63
C TRP A 324 -6.26 0.91 4.37
N ALA A 325 -5.12 1.40 3.87
CA ALA A 325 -4.49 2.59 4.41
C ALA A 325 -5.39 3.84 4.31
N MET A 326 -6.29 3.96 3.32
CA MET A 326 -7.29 5.04 3.30
C MET A 326 -8.20 4.99 4.52
N HIS A 327 -8.71 3.80 4.85
CA HIS A 327 -9.58 3.59 6.01
C HIS A 327 -8.84 3.87 7.32
N HIS A 328 -7.61 3.35 7.47
CA HIS A 328 -6.77 3.61 8.64
C HIS A 328 -6.43 5.09 8.80
N ALA A 329 -6.07 5.78 7.71
CA ALA A 329 -5.77 7.21 7.73
C ALA A 329 -7.00 8.05 8.10
N ALA A 330 -8.17 7.78 7.53
CA ALA A 330 -9.42 8.46 7.88
C ALA A 330 -9.80 8.28 9.36
N PHE A 331 -9.45 7.12 9.95
CA PHE A 331 -9.64 6.86 11.37
C PHE A 331 -8.62 7.59 12.25
N LEU A 332 -7.34 7.56 11.86
CA LEU A 332 -6.21 8.14 12.58
C LEU A 332 -6.18 9.67 12.54
N ASN A 333 -6.64 10.29 11.45
CA ASN A 333 -6.75 11.75 11.31
C ASN A 333 -7.54 12.40 12.44
N LYS A 334 -8.44 11.64 13.09
CA LYS A 334 -9.27 12.11 14.20
C LYS A 334 -8.59 12.02 15.58
N ARG A 335 -7.37 11.47 15.63
CA ARG A 335 -6.71 11.02 16.88
C ARG A 335 -5.25 11.40 16.99
N LEU A 336 -4.53 11.39 15.86
CA LEU A 336 -3.11 11.68 15.77
C LEU A 336 -2.86 12.70 14.65
N TYR A 337 -1.66 13.26 14.64
CA TYR A 337 -1.24 14.20 13.62
C TYR A 337 -0.61 13.46 12.45
N PHE A 338 -1.22 13.58 11.28
CA PHE A 338 -0.64 13.08 10.02
C PHE A 338 0.68 13.80 9.74
N GLN A 339 1.73 13.03 9.46
CA GLN A 339 3.02 13.57 9.02
C GLN A 339 3.23 13.29 7.53
N ASN A 340 3.21 12.01 7.13
CA ASN A 340 3.40 11.63 5.74
C ASN A 340 2.62 10.36 5.40
N TRP A 341 2.21 10.26 4.14
CA TRP A 341 1.88 8.99 3.50
C TRP A 341 3.12 8.56 2.73
N ILE A 342 3.85 7.57 3.24
CA ILE A 342 5.07 7.09 2.61
C ILE A 342 4.72 5.98 1.63
N VAL A 343 5.18 6.12 0.40
CA VAL A 343 5.04 5.15 -0.70
C VAL A 343 6.24 4.24 -0.69
N TRP A 344 6.09 3.02 -0.18
CA TRP A 344 7.11 1.99 -0.35
C TRP A 344 6.96 1.34 -1.73
N ASP A 345 7.84 1.70 -2.67
CA ASP A 345 7.85 1.22 -4.06
C ASP A 345 8.41 -0.20 -4.12
N ALA A 346 7.55 -1.15 -3.84
CA ALA A 346 7.84 -2.56 -3.80
C ALA A 346 7.56 -3.19 -5.17
N LEU A 347 8.53 -3.05 -6.09
CA LEU A 347 8.52 -3.64 -7.43
C LEU A 347 7.80 -5.00 -7.47
N SER A 348 6.79 -5.14 -8.31
CA SER A 348 6.00 -6.36 -8.49
C SER A 348 6.32 -7.06 -9.81
N GLU A 349 5.65 -8.19 -10.07
CA GLU A 349 5.83 -8.91 -11.34
C GLU A 349 5.35 -8.04 -12.52
N PRO A 350 6.00 -8.10 -13.70
CA PRO A 350 5.63 -7.31 -14.88
C PRO A 350 4.35 -7.84 -15.57
N ARG A 351 3.32 -8.20 -14.79
CA ARG A 351 2.04 -8.75 -15.23
C ARG A 351 0.92 -7.75 -14.97
N GLY A 352 -0.14 -7.82 -15.79
CA GLY A 352 -1.28 -6.91 -15.69
C GLY A 352 -1.15 -5.67 -16.58
N LYS A 353 -2.17 -4.80 -16.48
CA LYS A 353 -2.30 -3.57 -17.27
C LYS A 353 -1.61 -2.38 -16.58
N ILE A 354 -1.70 -2.31 -15.26
CA ILE A 354 -0.90 -1.47 -14.35
C ILE A 354 -0.21 -2.41 -13.37
N MET A 355 1.04 -2.08 -13.01
CA MET A 355 1.84 -2.84 -12.05
C MET A 355 1.60 -2.30 -10.63
N PRO A 356 0.99 -3.07 -9.71
CA PRO A 356 0.78 -2.64 -8.33
C PRO A 356 2.10 -2.73 -7.56
N ALA A 357 2.73 -1.60 -7.31
CA ALA A 357 4.01 -1.47 -6.63
C ALA A 357 3.88 -0.72 -5.29
N HIS A 358 2.79 0.02 -5.10
CA HIS A 358 2.56 0.86 -3.93
C HIS A 358 2.16 0.07 -2.68
N TYR A 359 3.01 0.09 -1.65
CA TYR A 359 2.62 -0.19 -0.25
C TYR A 359 2.58 1.13 0.51
N ALA A 360 1.47 1.39 1.18
CA ALA A 360 1.28 2.60 1.96
C ALA A 360 1.85 2.39 3.36
N LEU A 361 2.80 3.24 3.75
CA LEU A 361 3.36 3.32 5.09
C LEU A 361 2.91 4.66 5.68
N LEU A 362 1.82 4.62 6.46
CA LEU A 362 1.28 5.80 7.13
C LEU A 362 2.21 6.20 8.26
N PHE A 363 2.56 7.48 8.35
CA PHE A 363 3.35 8.05 9.43
C PHE A 363 2.53 9.11 10.18
N TYR A 364 2.25 8.85 11.45
CA TYR A 364 1.53 9.73 12.37
C TYR A 364 2.34 9.96 13.65
N THR A 365 2.05 11.06 14.33
CA THR A 365 2.67 11.40 15.62
C THR A 365 1.63 11.85 16.63
N LYS A 366 1.96 11.71 17.92
CA LYS A 366 1.08 12.15 19.02
C LYS A 366 0.94 13.67 19.09
N GLN A 367 1.97 14.41 18.67
CA GLN A 367 1.98 15.86 18.56
C GLN A 367 2.34 16.32 17.15
N GLN A 368 1.80 17.45 16.71
CA GLN A 368 2.08 18.00 15.38
C GLN A 368 3.57 18.33 15.17
N LYS A 369 4.23 18.81 16.22
CA LYS A 369 5.65 19.18 16.29
C LYS A 369 6.20 18.70 17.63
N GLY A 370 7.52 18.63 17.78
CA GLY A 370 8.17 18.22 19.03
C GLY A 370 8.26 16.71 19.26
N PHE A 371 7.95 15.90 18.24
CA PHE A 371 8.20 14.47 18.23
C PHE A 371 9.66 14.15 17.86
N THR A 372 10.14 12.97 18.25
CA THR A 372 11.50 12.52 17.91
C THR A 372 11.63 12.34 16.40
N PHE A 373 12.56 13.07 15.77
CA PHE A 373 12.74 13.04 14.32
C PHE A 373 14.19 13.27 13.90
N ASN A 374 14.92 12.17 13.69
CA ASN A 374 16.37 12.16 13.42
C ASN A 374 16.66 12.15 11.91
N TYR A 375 16.01 13.04 11.15
CA TYR A 375 16.14 13.10 9.69
C TYR A 375 17.59 13.31 9.23
N GLY A 376 18.38 14.11 9.96
CA GLY A 376 19.78 14.37 9.64
C GLY A 376 20.63 13.10 9.52
N ASP A 377 20.35 12.08 10.34
CA ASP A 377 21.14 10.85 10.42
C ASP A 377 20.92 9.91 9.22
N ILE A 378 19.78 10.05 8.55
CA ILE A 378 19.35 9.14 7.46
C ILE A 378 18.93 9.88 6.19
N ARG A 379 19.27 11.17 6.09
CA ARG A 379 18.88 12.07 5.00
C ARG A 379 19.31 11.55 3.63
N SER A 380 20.48 10.91 3.52
CA SER A 380 21.06 10.55 2.22
C SER A 380 20.69 9.11 1.80
N ILE A 381 20.02 8.97 0.65
CA ILE A 381 19.65 7.68 0.05
C ILE A 381 20.20 7.53 -1.37
N ASP A 382 20.28 6.29 -1.88
CA ASP A 382 20.70 6.03 -3.25
C ASP A 382 19.73 6.70 -4.25
N ALA A 383 20.28 7.44 -5.22
CA ALA A 383 19.48 8.15 -6.23
C ALA A 383 18.62 7.19 -7.07
N ARG A 384 17.51 7.69 -7.62
CA ARG A 384 16.54 6.90 -8.40
C ARG A 384 17.14 6.05 -9.52
N HIS A 385 18.09 6.61 -10.26
CA HIS A 385 18.75 5.94 -11.37
C HIS A 385 20.08 5.26 -10.96
N TYR A 386 20.32 5.15 -9.66
CA TYR A 386 21.47 4.44 -9.10
C TYR A 386 21.18 2.93 -9.07
N CYS A 387 22.13 2.12 -9.56
CA CYS A 387 21.96 0.68 -9.56
C CYS A 387 22.17 0.08 -8.17
N LEU A 388 21.09 -0.43 -7.57
CA LEU A 388 21.10 -0.97 -6.20
C LEU A 388 21.77 -2.34 -6.04
N ARG A 389 22.26 -2.95 -7.14
CA ARG A 389 22.93 -4.25 -7.08
C ARG A 389 24.27 -4.12 -6.37
N ALA A 390 24.49 -4.93 -5.32
CA ALA A 390 25.68 -4.88 -4.49
C ALA A 390 27.01 -4.91 -5.28
N SER A 391 27.09 -5.68 -6.37
CA SER A 391 28.29 -5.69 -7.22
C SER A 391 28.53 -4.36 -7.93
N CYS A 392 27.48 -3.71 -8.43
CA CYS A 392 27.57 -2.43 -9.12
C CYS A 392 27.90 -1.30 -8.15
N ARG A 393 27.22 -1.25 -6.99
CA ARG A 393 27.48 -0.27 -5.93
C ARG A 393 28.92 -0.31 -5.46
N ARG A 394 29.46 -1.51 -5.20
CA ARG A 394 30.84 -1.67 -4.74
C ARG A 394 31.86 -1.14 -5.75
N GLU A 395 31.64 -1.38 -7.03
CA GLU A 395 32.57 -0.92 -8.07
C GLU A 395 32.49 0.59 -8.26
N ARG A 396 31.28 1.13 -8.46
CA ARG A 396 31.08 2.58 -8.62
C ARG A 396 31.59 3.39 -7.42
N LYS A 397 31.44 2.87 -6.20
CA LYS A 397 31.99 3.51 -5.00
C LYS A 397 33.52 3.64 -5.00
N LYS A 398 34.25 2.70 -5.61
CA LYS A 398 35.72 2.83 -5.75
C LYS A 398 36.08 4.00 -6.65
N ASP A 399 35.24 4.26 -7.65
CA ASP A 399 35.41 5.35 -8.61
C ASP A 399 34.76 6.66 -8.12
N ASN A 400 34.38 6.73 -6.83
CA ASN A 400 33.67 7.86 -6.22
C ASN A 400 32.34 8.23 -6.93
N ASP A 401 31.72 7.25 -7.59
CA ASP A 401 30.43 7.36 -8.27
C ASP A 401 29.32 6.80 -7.34
N ASP A 402 28.89 7.61 -6.38
CA ASP A 402 27.87 7.27 -5.37
C ASP A 402 26.73 8.29 -5.40
N ASP A 403 25.95 8.32 -6.49
CA ASP A 403 24.83 9.26 -6.64
C ASP A 403 23.81 9.11 -5.51
N LYS A 404 23.62 10.19 -4.73
CA LYS A 404 22.64 10.28 -3.64
C LYS A 404 21.58 11.34 -3.90
N VAL A 405 20.44 11.18 -3.23
CA VAL A 405 19.43 12.22 -3.06
C VAL A 405 18.96 12.26 -1.61
N ASP A 406 18.23 13.32 -1.27
CA ASP A 406 17.57 13.43 0.02
C ASP A 406 16.41 12.44 0.14
N LEU A 407 16.24 11.90 1.34
CA LEU A 407 15.18 11.00 1.73
C LEU A 407 13.83 11.71 1.58
N ASN A 408 12.99 11.12 0.74
CA ASN A 408 11.65 11.59 0.43
C ASN A 408 10.61 10.58 0.92
N ASP A 409 9.34 10.86 0.66
CA ASP A 409 8.21 9.99 1.01
C ASP A 409 7.95 8.89 -0.05
N ILE A 410 8.79 8.74 -1.08
CA ILE A 410 8.75 7.62 -2.03
C ILE A 410 9.99 6.75 -1.84
N TRP A 411 9.88 5.66 -1.10
CA TRP A 411 11.00 4.78 -0.78
C TRP A 411 11.19 3.72 -1.86
N TRP A 412 12.10 4.00 -2.81
CA TRP A 412 12.44 3.08 -3.91
C TRP A 412 13.70 2.24 -3.68
N ASP A 413 14.55 2.66 -2.75
CA ASP A 413 15.89 2.10 -2.54
C ASP A 413 15.91 0.87 -1.61
N ILE A 414 14.81 0.66 -0.88
CA ILE A 414 14.59 -0.52 -0.05
C ILE A 414 13.60 -1.44 -0.78
N HIS A 415 14.02 -2.65 -1.12
CA HIS A 415 13.16 -3.64 -1.77
C HIS A 415 12.74 -4.75 -0.81
N ARG A 416 11.56 -5.33 -1.05
CA ARG A 416 11.13 -6.58 -0.43
C ARG A 416 12.18 -7.68 -0.61
N ILE A 417 12.22 -8.63 0.32
CA ILE A 417 13.09 -9.80 0.24
C ILE A 417 12.65 -10.67 -0.96
N LYS A 418 13.39 -10.57 -2.09
CA LYS A 418 13.06 -11.27 -3.34
C LYS A 418 13.56 -12.72 -3.36
N HIS A 419 14.72 -12.98 -2.75
CA HIS A 419 15.39 -14.28 -2.81
C HIS A 419 15.17 -15.08 -1.54
N ARG A 420 14.86 -16.37 -1.68
CA ARG A 420 14.70 -17.30 -0.55
C ARG A 420 15.97 -17.54 0.26
N ARG A 421 17.14 -17.25 -0.33
CA ARG A 421 18.46 -17.58 0.23
C ARG A 421 18.72 -16.95 1.61
N ASN A 422 18.00 -15.89 1.97
CA ASN A 422 18.14 -15.15 3.23
C ASN A 422 16.77 -14.85 3.88
N ARG A 423 15.77 -15.70 3.66
CA ARG A 423 14.40 -15.48 4.13
C ARG A 423 14.06 -16.48 5.23
N ASP A 424 13.51 -16.00 6.34
CA ASP A 424 12.93 -16.85 7.37
C ASP A 424 11.71 -17.59 6.82
N HIS A 425 11.22 -18.59 7.55
CA HIS A 425 9.97 -19.27 7.21
C HIS A 425 8.76 -18.37 7.54
N HIS A 426 8.62 -17.28 6.77
CA HIS A 426 7.51 -16.34 6.87
C HIS A 426 7.10 -15.88 5.47
N PRO A 427 5.79 -15.93 5.13
CA PRO A 427 5.32 -15.68 3.77
C PRO A 427 5.54 -14.24 3.30
N CYS A 428 5.65 -13.29 4.25
CA CYS A 428 5.70 -11.84 4.00
C CYS A 428 6.77 -11.11 4.85
N GLN A 429 7.94 -11.73 5.10
CA GLN A 429 8.97 -11.10 5.94
C GLN A 429 9.39 -9.69 5.44
N LEU A 430 9.41 -8.72 6.35
CA LEU A 430 9.92 -7.36 6.12
C LEU A 430 11.46 -7.34 6.06
N PRO A 431 12.06 -6.54 5.17
CA PRO A 431 13.51 -6.41 5.08
C PRO A 431 14.04 -5.55 6.24
N ASP A 432 15.12 -5.99 6.88
CA ASP A 432 15.76 -5.27 8.00
C ASP A 432 16.03 -3.77 7.71
N PRO A 433 16.52 -3.36 6.51
CA PRO A 433 16.74 -1.95 6.19
C PRO A 433 15.48 -1.07 6.27
N LEU A 434 14.28 -1.63 6.05
CA LEU A 434 13.03 -0.87 6.18
C LEU A 434 12.80 -0.49 7.63
N MET A 435 12.88 -1.46 8.54
CA MET A 435 12.72 -1.22 9.97
C MET A 435 13.88 -0.39 10.53
N GLU A 436 15.09 -0.56 10.02
CA GLU A 436 16.24 0.23 10.42
C GLU A 436 16.01 1.71 10.13
N ARG A 437 15.49 2.03 8.94
CA ARG A 437 15.13 3.40 8.56
C ARG A 437 14.05 3.97 9.48
N ILE A 438 12.95 3.24 9.68
CA ILE A 438 11.82 3.69 10.53
C ILE A 438 12.29 3.96 11.96
N ILE A 439 12.97 2.99 12.58
CA ILE A 439 13.43 3.09 13.97
C ILE A 439 14.44 4.22 14.13
N LYS A 440 15.43 4.34 13.23
CA LYS A 440 16.40 5.45 13.29
C LYS A 440 15.72 6.81 13.14
N LEU A 441 14.74 6.92 12.25
CA LEU A 441 14.06 8.18 11.97
C LEU A 441 13.31 8.73 13.18
N THR A 442 12.69 7.88 14.01
CA THR A 442 11.73 8.33 15.03
C THR A 442 12.01 7.87 16.45
N THR A 443 13.20 7.33 16.73
CA THR A 443 13.60 6.93 18.09
C THR A 443 15.08 7.21 18.35
N ASN A 444 15.45 7.30 19.62
CA ASN A 444 16.81 7.37 20.13
C ASN A 444 17.23 6.02 20.78
N PRO A 445 18.53 5.76 20.98
CA PRO A 445 18.97 4.64 21.81
C PRO A 445 18.29 4.66 23.19
N GLY A 446 17.81 3.51 23.66
CA GLY A 446 17.05 3.36 24.91
C GLY A 446 15.53 3.49 24.78
N ASP A 447 15.03 4.11 23.71
CA ASP A 447 13.59 4.24 23.45
C ASP A 447 12.93 2.86 23.22
N VAL A 448 11.61 2.81 23.42
CA VAL A 448 10.80 1.59 23.30
C VAL A 448 10.13 1.50 21.93
N VAL A 449 10.33 0.38 21.25
CA VAL A 449 9.66 0.03 19.98
C VAL A 449 8.69 -1.13 20.18
N LEU A 450 7.41 -0.93 19.87
CA LEU A 450 6.38 -1.97 19.97
C LEU A 450 5.87 -2.38 18.58
N ASP A 451 5.77 -3.69 18.35
CA ASP A 451 5.14 -4.29 17.19
C ASP A 451 4.17 -5.40 17.63
N ALA A 452 2.87 -5.14 17.47
CA ALA A 452 1.83 -6.08 17.86
C ALA A 452 1.50 -7.14 16.78
N PHE A 453 2.19 -7.09 15.64
CA PHE A 453 2.06 -8.02 14.51
C PHE A 453 3.46 -8.49 14.08
N ALA A 454 4.27 -8.89 15.07
CA ALA A 454 5.72 -9.00 14.91
C ALA A 454 6.15 -10.07 13.89
N GLY A 455 5.32 -11.09 13.66
CA GLY A 455 5.60 -12.20 12.76
C GLY A 455 6.95 -12.84 13.09
N ALA A 456 7.80 -13.02 12.09
CA ALA A 456 9.15 -13.56 12.31
C ALA A 456 10.10 -12.63 13.10
N GLY A 457 9.66 -11.45 13.54
CA GLY A 457 10.40 -10.57 14.46
C GLY A 457 11.44 -9.66 13.82
N THR A 458 11.19 -9.14 12.61
CA THR A 458 12.11 -8.13 12.02
C THR A 458 12.22 -6.90 12.92
N THR A 459 11.10 -6.38 13.43
CA THR A 459 11.04 -5.18 14.27
C THR A 459 11.84 -5.28 15.57
N PRO A 460 11.59 -6.26 16.46
CA PRO A 460 12.34 -6.35 17.72
C PRO A 460 13.82 -6.64 17.49
N VAL A 461 14.17 -7.39 16.43
CA VAL A 461 15.58 -7.68 16.10
C VAL A 461 16.32 -6.39 15.78
N VAL A 462 15.76 -5.58 14.88
CA VAL A 462 16.38 -4.33 14.46
C VAL A 462 16.38 -3.31 15.60
N ALA A 463 15.32 -3.24 16.40
CA ALA A 463 15.28 -2.39 17.60
C ALA A 463 16.44 -2.72 18.55
N ARG A 464 16.61 -4.01 18.88
CA ARG A 464 17.69 -4.47 19.77
C ARG A 464 19.09 -4.20 19.21
N GLN A 465 19.28 -4.41 17.91
CA GLN A 465 20.55 -4.11 17.20
C GLN A 465 20.90 -2.62 17.24
N LEU A 466 19.89 -1.76 17.18
CA LEU A 466 20.04 -0.30 17.27
C LEU A 466 20.08 0.21 18.72
N GLY A 467 20.09 -0.68 19.72
CA GLY A 467 20.12 -0.31 21.13
C GLY A 467 18.81 0.31 21.65
N ARG A 468 17.67 -0.02 21.04
CA ARG A 468 16.33 0.28 21.56
C ARG A 468 15.79 -0.90 22.36
N ARG A 469 14.89 -0.61 23.29
CA ARG A 469 14.06 -1.63 23.95
C ARG A 469 12.92 -2.04 23.03
N TYR A 470 12.39 -3.24 23.22
CA TYR A 470 11.34 -3.74 22.33
C TYR A 470 10.17 -4.43 23.02
N VAL A 471 9.02 -4.42 22.37
CA VAL A 471 7.88 -5.27 22.70
C VAL A 471 7.40 -5.92 21.41
N ALA A 472 7.40 -7.25 21.36
CA ALA A 472 6.92 -8.00 20.21
C ALA A 472 5.75 -8.88 20.62
N ILE A 473 4.62 -8.77 19.91
CA ILE A 473 3.43 -9.60 20.15
C ILE A 473 3.11 -10.35 18.87
N ASP A 474 2.77 -11.64 19.02
CA ASP A 474 2.22 -12.42 17.92
C ASP A 474 1.26 -13.51 18.44
N LEU A 475 0.29 -13.88 17.60
CA LEU A 475 -0.71 -14.90 17.90
C LEU A 475 -0.25 -16.31 17.47
N ASP A 476 0.76 -16.43 16.61
CA ASP A 476 1.30 -17.72 16.17
C ASP A 476 2.46 -18.17 17.09
N PRO A 477 2.32 -19.28 17.83
CA PRO A 477 3.39 -19.78 18.68
C PRO A 477 4.68 -20.13 17.92
N ASN A 478 4.60 -20.48 16.63
CA ASN A 478 5.79 -20.73 15.80
C ASN A 478 6.60 -19.45 15.59
N TYR A 479 5.93 -18.32 15.40
CA TYR A 479 6.60 -17.03 15.27
C TYR A 479 7.23 -16.59 16.58
N ILE A 480 6.56 -16.85 17.71
CA ILE A 480 7.14 -16.65 19.05
C ILE A 480 8.44 -17.44 19.20
N GLU A 481 8.46 -18.72 18.84
CA GLU A 481 9.66 -19.56 18.92
C GLU A 481 10.79 -19.02 18.02
N ILE A 482 10.47 -18.67 16.76
CA ILE A 482 11.45 -18.08 15.82
C ILE A 482 12.05 -16.79 16.39
N MET A 483 11.24 -15.94 17.00
CA MET A 483 11.71 -14.70 17.61
C MET A 483 12.63 -14.96 18.80
N GLN A 484 12.26 -15.87 19.70
CA GLN A 484 13.08 -16.24 20.87
C GLN A 484 14.44 -16.80 20.45
N GLN A 485 14.46 -17.69 19.45
CA GLN A 485 15.72 -18.24 18.91
C GLN A 485 16.62 -17.13 18.34
N LYS A 486 16.05 -16.17 17.61
CA LYS A 486 16.81 -15.04 17.06
C LYS A 486 17.36 -14.12 18.15
N MET A 487 16.57 -13.81 19.18
CA MET A 487 17.04 -13.00 20.31
C MET A 487 18.14 -13.69 21.10
N ALA A 488 18.06 -15.00 21.27
CA ALA A 488 19.13 -15.80 21.89
C ALA A 488 20.41 -15.74 21.05
N GLN A 489 20.34 -15.93 19.73
CA GLN A 489 21.51 -15.81 18.85
C GLN A 489 22.13 -14.42 18.90
N LEU A 490 21.30 -13.38 18.83
CA LEU A 490 21.76 -11.99 18.89
C LEU A 490 22.46 -11.68 20.22
N SER A 491 21.94 -12.21 21.34
CA SER A 491 22.54 -12.04 22.67
C SER A 491 23.85 -12.81 22.85
N GLN A 492 23.96 -14.00 22.26
CA GLN A 492 25.14 -14.86 22.40
C GLN A 492 26.28 -14.50 21.43
N GLN A 493 25.95 -14.11 20.20
CA GLN A 493 26.91 -14.01 19.09
C GLN A 493 26.94 -12.63 18.43
N GLY A 494 25.98 -11.73 18.73
CA GLY A 494 25.88 -10.40 18.14
C GLY A 494 25.33 -10.36 16.71
N PHE A 495 25.00 -11.52 16.11
CA PHE A 495 24.37 -11.60 14.79
C PHE A 495 23.36 -12.76 14.73
N ILE A 496 22.51 -12.74 13.71
CA ILE A 496 21.50 -13.79 13.46
C ILE A 496 21.92 -14.59 12.24
N PHE A 497 21.96 -15.91 12.39
CA PHE A 497 22.20 -16.83 11.28
C PHE A 497 20.88 -17.17 10.59
N ARG A 498 20.77 -16.83 9.29
CA ARG A 498 19.61 -17.17 8.45
C ARG A 498 20.00 -18.27 7.47
N PRO A 499 19.71 -19.56 7.75
CA PRO A 499 20.07 -20.64 6.85
C PRO A 499 19.29 -20.52 5.54
N SER A 500 19.95 -20.78 4.41
CA SER A 500 19.25 -20.90 3.14
C SER A 500 18.39 -22.16 3.15
N SER A 501 17.06 -22.03 3.06
CA SER A 501 16.20 -23.19 2.83
C SER A 501 16.49 -23.77 1.45
N LYS A 502 17.11 -24.95 1.38
CA LYS A 502 17.12 -25.76 0.16
C LYS A 502 15.71 -26.32 0.00
N GLN A 503 15.10 -26.07 -1.16
CA GLN A 503 13.82 -26.68 -1.48
C GLN A 503 14.05 -28.18 -1.62
N THR A 504 13.39 -29.00 -0.79
CA THR A 504 13.28 -30.43 -1.03
C THR A 504 12.68 -30.63 -2.42
N SER A 505 13.27 -31.52 -3.24
CA SER A 505 12.71 -31.85 -4.54
C SER A 505 11.33 -32.44 -4.34
N TRP A 506 10.32 -31.81 -4.93
CA TRP A 506 8.94 -32.26 -4.86
C TRP A 506 8.73 -33.37 -5.88
N GLU A 507 8.28 -34.54 -5.43
CA GLU A 507 7.90 -35.64 -6.34
C GLU A 507 6.64 -35.31 -7.16
N ILE A 508 5.73 -34.50 -6.58
CA ILE A 508 4.46 -34.13 -7.20
C ILE A 508 4.53 -32.69 -7.72
N SER A 509 4.23 -32.51 -9.00
CA SER A 509 4.22 -31.21 -9.65
C SER A 509 2.91 -30.44 -9.37
N LYS A 510 2.99 -29.10 -9.34
CA LYS A 510 1.79 -28.26 -9.24
C LYS A 510 0.81 -28.48 -10.40
N LYS A 511 1.29 -28.97 -11.54
CA LYS A 511 0.47 -29.21 -12.73
C LYS A 511 -0.41 -30.45 -12.55
N GLU A 512 0.12 -31.51 -11.94
CA GLU A 512 -0.65 -32.71 -11.61
C GLU A 512 -1.79 -32.41 -10.65
N LEU A 513 -1.53 -31.66 -9.57
CA LEU A 513 -2.56 -31.23 -8.64
C LEU A 513 -3.67 -30.37 -9.29
N GLN A 514 -3.29 -29.53 -10.26
CA GLN A 514 -4.28 -28.75 -11.02
C GLN A 514 -5.14 -29.61 -11.94
N ILE A 515 -4.57 -30.67 -12.52
CA ILE A 515 -5.30 -31.61 -13.38
C ILE A 515 -6.29 -32.39 -12.53
N GLU A 516 -5.85 -32.95 -11.40
CA GLU A 516 -6.73 -33.69 -10.51
C GLU A 516 -7.90 -32.85 -9.99
N LEU A 517 -7.68 -31.59 -9.60
CA LEU A 517 -8.79 -30.72 -9.21
C LEU A 517 -9.80 -30.53 -10.33
N ARG A 518 -9.35 -30.44 -11.60
CA ARG A 518 -10.26 -30.32 -12.75
C ARG A 518 -11.03 -31.61 -12.98
N ASP A 519 -10.35 -32.74 -12.89
CA ASP A 519 -10.96 -34.06 -13.08
C ASP A 519 -12.01 -34.30 -11.99
N LEU A 520 -11.67 -34.01 -10.74
CA LEU A 520 -12.60 -34.11 -9.61
C LEU A 520 -13.78 -33.13 -9.74
N ALA A 521 -13.55 -31.92 -10.23
CA ALA A 521 -14.64 -30.97 -10.51
C ALA A 521 -15.59 -31.49 -11.60
N ALA A 522 -15.04 -32.11 -12.65
CA ALA A 522 -15.83 -32.70 -13.73
C ALA A 522 -16.64 -33.91 -13.25
N GLU A 523 -16.10 -34.73 -12.35
CA GLU A 523 -16.78 -35.86 -11.74
C GLU A 523 -17.91 -35.44 -10.77
N LEU A 524 -17.65 -34.43 -9.94
CA LEU A 524 -18.62 -33.95 -8.94
C LEU A 524 -19.71 -33.06 -9.55
N GLY A 525 -19.43 -32.40 -10.68
CA GLY A 525 -20.33 -31.42 -11.29
C GLY A 525 -20.40 -30.09 -10.53
N TYR A 526 -19.55 -29.90 -9.52
CA TYR A 526 -19.39 -28.66 -8.75
C TYR A 526 -17.91 -28.47 -8.36
N LEU A 527 -17.58 -27.31 -7.78
CA LEU A 527 -16.21 -26.99 -7.38
C LEU A 527 -15.77 -27.84 -6.19
N PRO A 528 -14.66 -28.60 -6.29
CA PRO A 528 -14.21 -29.44 -5.20
C PRO A 528 -13.89 -28.62 -3.96
N THR A 529 -14.37 -29.07 -2.80
CA THR A 529 -14.02 -28.54 -1.48
C THR A 529 -12.81 -29.30 -0.90
N PRO A 530 -12.16 -28.78 0.16
CA PRO A 530 -11.13 -29.53 0.87
C PRO A 530 -11.58 -30.91 1.33
N ASN A 531 -12.86 -31.02 1.74
CA ASN A 531 -13.46 -32.28 2.18
C ASN A 531 -13.68 -33.26 1.00
N ASP A 532 -14.02 -32.75 -0.18
CA ASP A 532 -14.15 -33.59 -1.38
C ASP A 532 -12.80 -34.20 -1.77
N VAL A 533 -11.71 -33.42 -1.73
CA VAL A 533 -10.37 -33.96 -2.00
C VAL A 533 -9.91 -34.93 -0.92
N GLN A 534 -10.25 -34.70 0.34
CA GLN A 534 -9.95 -35.66 1.39
C GLN A 534 -10.71 -36.98 1.22
N LYS A 535 -11.89 -36.96 0.60
CA LYS A 535 -12.76 -38.12 0.42
C LYS A 535 -12.56 -38.86 -0.91
N TYR A 536 -12.29 -38.12 -1.98
CA TYR A 536 -12.27 -38.62 -3.36
C TYR A 536 -10.97 -38.27 -4.10
N GLY A 537 -10.13 -37.41 -3.54
CA GLY A 537 -8.87 -37.00 -4.14
C GLY A 537 -7.83 -38.12 -4.13
N LYS A 538 -6.95 -38.09 -5.12
CA LYS A 538 -5.81 -39.02 -5.24
C LYS A 538 -4.67 -38.61 -4.30
N TYR A 539 -4.50 -37.31 -4.04
CA TYR A 539 -3.53 -36.83 -3.06
C TYR A 539 -4.22 -36.30 -1.80
N THR A 540 -3.51 -36.43 -0.69
CA THR A 540 -3.95 -35.89 0.60
C THR A 540 -3.98 -34.36 0.58
N LEU A 541 -4.88 -33.81 1.41
CA LEU A 541 -5.12 -32.36 1.48
C LEU A 541 -3.86 -31.55 1.84
N ASP A 542 -2.93 -32.12 2.60
CA ASP A 542 -1.66 -31.45 2.96
C ASP A 542 -0.75 -31.22 1.74
N VAL A 543 -0.81 -32.08 0.72
CA VAL A 543 -0.05 -31.92 -0.52
C VAL A 543 -0.52 -30.67 -1.26
N TYR A 544 -1.83 -30.43 -1.28
CA TYR A 544 -2.44 -29.25 -1.87
C TYR A 544 -2.04 -27.98 -1.12
N PHE A 545 -2.12 -27.97 0.22
CA PHE A 545 -1.76 -26.78 1.01
C PHE A 545 -0.26 -26.48 1.02
N LYS A 546 0.59 -27.48 0.82
CA LYS A 546 2.03 -27.23 0.60
C LYS A 546 2.31 -26.67 -0.81
N ALA A 547 1.54 -27.07 -1.82
CA ALA A 547 1.72 -26.61 -3.20
C ALA A 547 1.06 -25.25 -3.50
N PHE A 548 -0.11 -24.99 -2.90
CA PHE A 548 -0.93 -23.80 -3.09
C PHE A 548 -1.21 -23.14 -1.74
N PRO A 549 -1.04 -21.81 -1.62
CA PRO A 549 -1.19 -21.14 -0.33
C PRO A 549 -2.60 -21.25 0.26
N THR A 550 -3.66 -21.25 -0.55
CA THR A 550 -5.04 -21.41 -0.09
C THR A 550 -5.83 -22.31 -1.03
N TRP A 551 -6.98 -22.82 -0.58
CA TRP A 551 -7.85 -23.64 -1.41
C TRP A 551 -8.36 -22.87 -2.63
N GLY A 552 -8.79 -21.62 -2.44
CA GLY A 552 -9.17 -20.73 -3.54
C GLY A 552 -8.05 -20.53 -4.56
N LYS A 553 -6.79 -20.46 -4.12
CA LYS A 553 -5.62 -20.40 -5.03
C LYS A 553 -5.37 -21.72 -5.76
N ALA A 554 -5.66 -22.86 -5.14
CA ALA A 554 -5.59 -24.16 -5.80
C ALA A 554 -6.62 -24.25 -6.93
N LEU A 555 -7.89 -23.92 -6.65
CA LEU A 555 -8.97 -23.87 -7.64
C LEU A 555 -8.66 -22.88 -8.77
N LYS A 556 -8.23 -21.66 -8.44
CA LYS A 556 -7.86 -20.64 -9.43
C LYS A 556 -6.67 -21.07 -10.30
N ALA A 557 -5.66 -21.70 -9.72
CA ALA A 557 -4.54 -22.26 -10.49
C ALA A 557 -5.02 -23.37 -11.43
N ALA A 558 -5.99 -24.16 -10.98
CA ALA A 558 -6.70 -25.15 -11.80
C ALA A 558 -7.67 -24.51 -12.82
N LYS A 559 -7.81 -23.18 -12.88
CA LYS A 559 -8.79 -22.48 -13.74
C LYS A 559 -10.23 -22.92 -13.48
N LEU A 560 -10.52 -23.29 -12.24
CA LEU A 560 -11.86 -23.56 -11.75
C LEU A 560 -12.33 -22.27 -11.08
N GLU A 561 -13.27 -21.58 -11.72
CA GLU A 561 -13.79 -20.31 -11.20
C GLU A 561 -14.97 -20.57 -10.27
N ILE A 562 -14.90 -19.98 -9.07
CA ILE A 562 -16.06 -19.77 -8.21
C ILE A 562 -16.93 -18.76 -8.95
N GLY A 563 -18.05 -19.21 -9.50
CA GLY A 563 -19.10 -18.30 -9.93
C GLY A 563 -19.44 -17.42 -8.72
N GLN A 564 -19.17 -16.11 -8.85
CA GLN A 564 -19.54 -15.13 -7.83
C GLN A 564 -21.05 -14.97 -7.77
#